data_AF-A0A432FQU3-F1
#
_entry.id   AF-A0A432FQU3-F1
#
_cell.length_a   1.000
_cell.length_b   1.000
_cell.length_c   1.000
_cell.angle_alpha   90.00
_cell.angle_beta   90.00
_cell.angle_gamma   90.00
#
_symmetry.space_group_name_H-M   'P 1'
#
loop_
_entity.id
_entity.type
_entity.pdbx_description
1 polymer ?
#
loop_
_entity_poly.entity_id
_entity_poly.type
_entity_poly.pdbx_seq_one_letter_code
_entity_poly.pdbx_strand_id
1 'polypeptide(L)'
;MIKKTVESYYLCAGPGVWGLEIGISKKLACHVFSIMNDKLIIWPKKLSSDNCNPKNINIIKSSVQNRNIVIMDRIKCKTPIVNICGHVNRSGENYLIGMTPYDKHPQFPDMTYMYKTHPQKPTKIVHTVGQKRFEEAILNSKIIWSEAVGLVAPVFHYVGYNIKGIGVNSVDLAKQFLL
;
A
#
# COMPACT_ATOMS: atom_id res chain seq x y z
N MET A 1 -21.44 11.35 19.65
CA MET A 1 -21.61 10.55 18.41
C MET A 1 -21.77 11.55 17.28
N ILE A 2 -20.96 11.63 16.22
CA ILE A 2 -20.27 10.64 15.39
C ILE A 2 -18.91 11.26 14.93
N LYS A 3 -17.81 10.51 14.89
CA LYS A 3 -16.81 10.72 13.82
C LYS A 3 -16.78 9.46 12.97
N LYS A 4 -17.33 9.63 11.76
CA LYS A 4 -17.45 8.67 10.67
C LYS A 4 -16.11 7.99 10.45
N THR A 5 -16.19 6.75 9.99
CA THR A 5 -15.12 5.92 9.46
C THR A 5 -14.07 6.76 8.72
N VAL A 6 -12.93 7.00 9.36
CA VAL A 6 -11.77 7.62 8.71
C VAL A 6 -11.19 6.56 7.79
N GLU A 7 -11.36 6.72 6.47
CA GLU A 7 -10.72 5.85 5.49
C GLU A 7 -9.21 5.98 5.68
N SER A 8 -8.53 4.83 5.80
CA SER A 8 -7.10 4.78 6.04
C SER A 8 -6.37 4.49 4.75
N TYR A 9 -5.34 5.27 4.48
CA TYR A 9 -4.49 5.18 3.30
C TYR A 9 -3.08 4.81 3.72
N TYR A 10 -2.51 3.84 3.03
CA TYR A 10 -1.10 3.52 3.12
C TYR A 10 -0.41 3.93 1.82
N LEU A 11 0.52 4.88 1.91
CA LEU A 11 1.31 5.32 0.77
C LEU A 11 2.58 4.48 0.68
N CYS A 12 2.76 3.77 -0.44
CA CYS A 12 3.97 3.00 -0.71
C CYS A 12 5.22 3.88 -0.94
N ALA A 13 5.02 5.18 -1.16
CA ALA A 13 6.07 6.20 -1.19
C ALA A 13 5.69 7.36 -0.27
N GLY A 14 6.69 8.10 0.23
CA GLY A 14 6.45 9.25 1.09
C GLY A 14 5.61 10.36 0.42
N PRO A 15 4.92 11.22 1.19
CA PRO A 15 3.96 12.20 0.68
C PRO A 15 4.55 13.18 -0.35
N GLY A 16 5.82 13.57 -0.21
CA GLY A 16 6.49 14.45 -1.18
C GLY A 16 6.56 13.86 -2.60
N VAL A 17 6.67 12.54 -2.72
CA VAL A 17 6.64 11.85 -4.02
C VAL A 17 5.26 11.96 -4.69
N TRP A 18 4.21 12.10 -3.89
CA TRP A 18 2.83 12.32 -4.31
C TRP A 18 2.49 13.81 -4.41
N GLY A 19 3.48 14.71 -4.28
CA GLY A 19 3.29 16.15 -4.25
C GLY A 19 2.45 16.65 -3.07
N LEU A 20 2.28 15.84 -2.02
CA LEU A 20 1.46 16.19 -0.86
C LEU A 20 2.30 16.95 0.17
N GLU A 21 1.83 18.13 0.54
CA GLU A 21 2.36 18.92 1.66
C GLU A 21 1.49 18.67 2.88
N ILE A 22 1.89 17.70 3.71
CA ILE A 22 1.12 17.29 4.90
C ILE A 22 1.97 17.33 6.16
N GLY A 23 1.36 17.84 7.24
CA GLY A 23 1.97 17.83 8.57
C GLY A 23 2.05 16.42 9.17
N ILE A 24 2.90 16.24 10.17
CA ILE A 24 3.03 14.98 10.91
C ILE A 24 2.14 15.05 12.14
N SER A 25 1.21 14.10 12.29
CA SER A 25 0.39 13.98 13.49
C SER A 25 1.00 13.02 14.52
N LYS A 26 1.59 11.91 14.07
CA LYS A 26 2.18 10.88 14.93
C LYS A 26 3.29 10.10 14.21
N LYS A 27 4.23 9.55 14.97
CA LYS A 27 5.18 8.52 14.50
C LYS A 27 5.00 7.27 15.35
N LEU A 28 4.93 6.10 14.72
CA LEU A 28 4.73 4.82 15.40
C LEU A 28 5.27 3.67 14.54
N ALA A 29 5.95 2.70 15.15
CA ALA A 29 6.42 1.47 14.47
C ALA A 29 7.13 1.74 13.12
N CYS A 30 8.07 2.68 13.11
CA CYS A 30 8.79 3.13 11.90
C CYS A 30 7.92 3.72 10.78
N HIS A 31 6.69 4.11 11.08
CA HIS A 31 5.77 4.79 10.19
C HIS A 31 5.44 6.19 10.70
N VAL A 32 4.96 7.02 9.78
CA VAL A 32 4.49 8.37 10.02
C VAL A 32 3.00 8.43 9.67
N PHE A 33 2.26 9.19 10.47
CA PHE A 33 0.83 9.37 10.37
C PHE A 33 0.52 10.84 10.14
N SER A 34 -0.52 11.10 9.37
CA SER A 34 -1.11 12.41 9.16
C SER A 34 -2.62 12.29 9.04
N ILE A 35 -3.32 13.40 9.27
CA ILE A 35 -4.75 13.52 9.01
C ILE A 35 -4.93 14.59 7.95
N MET A 36 -5.60 14.26 6.86
CA MET A 36 -5.89 15.17 5.76
C MET A 36 -7.30 14.89 5.25
N ASN A 37 -8.16 15.91 5.21
CA ASN A 37 -9.55 15.83 4.73
C ASN A 37 -10.33 14.65 5.31
N ASP A 38 -10.27 14.49 6.65
CA ASP A 38 -10.87 13.39 7.40
C ASP A 38 -10.42 11.97 6.99
N LYS A 39 -9.28 11.85 6.28
CA LYS A 39 -8.59 10.59 5.95
C LYS A 39 -7.34 10.43 6.81
N LEU A 40 -7.05 9.20 7.22
CA LEU A 40 -5.81 8.85 7.91
C LEU A 40 -4.77 8.45 6.87
N ILE A 41 -3.67 9.17 6.79
CA ILE A 41 -2.59 8.90 5.85
C ILE A 41 -1.41 8.30 6.61
N ILE A 42 -0.93 7.15 6.17
CA ILE A 42 0.16 6.38 6.78
C ILE A 42 1.22 6.11 5.73
N TRP A 43 2.49 6.26 6.07
CA TRP A 43 3.59 5.86 5.19
C TRP A 43 4.81 5.43 6.01
N PRO A 44 5.66 4.53 5.49
CA PRO A 44 6.86 4.11 6.19
C PRO A 44 7.93 5.20 6.13
N LYS A 45 8.79 5.29 7.15
CA LYS A 45 9.99 6.14 7.11
C LYS A 45 10.93 5.73 5.96
N LYS A 46 11.00 4.43 5.68
CA LYS A 46 11.71 3.81 4.57
C LYS A 46 10.97 2.55 4.15
N LEU A 47 10.79 2.37 2.85
CA LEU A 47 10.16 1.18 2.29
C LEU A 47 11.18 0.02 2.32
N SER A 48 11.10 -0.82 3.34
CA SER A 48 12.00 -1.96 3.56
C SER A 48 11.34 -3.02 4.44
N SER A 49 11.89 -4.23 4.44
CA SER A 49 11.48 -5.33 5.33
C SER A 49 11.57 -4.94 6.81
N ASP A 50 12.56 -4.15 7.21
CA ASP A 50 12.77 -3.75 8.61
C ASP A 50 11.65 -2.83 9.13
N ASN A 51 11.03 -2.06 8.23
CA ASN A 51 9.97 -1.14 8.58
C ASN A 51 8.59 -1.74 8.31
N CYS A 52 8.43 -2.41 7.17
CA CYS A 52 7.16 -2.89 6.65
C CYS A 52 6.99 -4.40 6.90
N ASN A 53 7.26 -4.88 8.12
CA ASN A 53 7.08 -6.29 8.52
C ASN A 53 5.80 -6.51 9.34
N PRO A 54 5.37 -7.77 9.51
CA PRO A 54 4.22 -8.14 10.32
C PRO A 54 4.16 -7.48 11.70
N LYS A 55 5.27 -7.46 12.45
CA LYS A 55 5.31 -6.88 13.80
C LYS A 55 4.94 -5.39 13.78
N ASN A 56 5.56 -4.61 12.90
CA ASN A 56 5.28 -3.17 12.81
C ASN A 56 3.86 -2.90 12.32
N ILE A 57 3.39 -3.62 11.29
CA ILE A 57 2.03 -3.44 10.76
C ILE A 57 0.96 -3.89 11.78
N ASN A 58 1.24 -4.89 12.62
CA ASN A 58 0.35 -5.28 13.72
C ASN A 58 0.27 -4.21 14.82
N ILE A 59 1.38 -3.55 15.17
CA ILE A 59 1.38 -2.40 16.11
C ILE A 59 0.53 -1.25 15.54
N ILE A 60 0.64 -0.98 14.24
CA ILE A 60 -0.19 0.01 13.55
C ILE A 60 -1.66 -0.39 13.63
N LYS A 61 -1.99 -1.66 13.36
CA LYS A 61 -3.36 -2.20 13.41
C LYS A 61 -4.06 -1.92 14.73
N SER A 62 -3.35 -2.04 15.85
CA SER A 62 -3.90 -1.72 17.18
C SER A 62 -4.18 -0.22 17.40
N SER A 63 -3.62 0.66 16.54
CA SER A 63 -3.83 2.11 16.58
C SER A 63 -4.86 2.63 15.57
N VAL A 64 -5.35 1.79 14.64
CA VAL A 64 -6.36 2.18 13.63
C VAL A 64 -7.71 1.56 13.98
N GLN A 65 -8.78 2.36 13.93
CA GLN A 65 -10.11 1.93 14.38
C GLN A 65 -10.75 0.83 13.50
N ASN A 66 -10.40 0.77 12.22
CA ASN A 66 -10.96 -0.19 11.28
C ASN A 66 -9.84 -0.97 10.57
N ARG A 67 -10.16 -2.20 10.16
CA ARG A 67 -9.24 -3.08 9.43
C ARG A 67 -9.23 -2.82 7.93
N ASN A 68 -9.87 -1.75 7.45
CA ASN A 68 -9.93 -1.43 6.04
C ASN A 68 -8.80 -0.46 5.69
N ILE A 69 -8.03 -0.78 4.65
CA ILE A 69 -6.94 0.08 4.22
C ILE A 69 -6.87 0.17 2.70
N VAL A 70 -6.66 1.38 2.21
CA VAL A 70 -6.36 1.66 0.82
C VAL A 70 -4.85 1.72 0.66
N ILE A 71 -4.25 0.74 -0.01
CA ILE A 71 -2.82 0.77 -0.33
C ILE A 71 -2.66 1.46 -1.69
N MET A 72 -1.96 2.58 -1.68
CA MET A 72 -1.72 3.43 -2.84
C MET A 72 -0.27 3.27 -3.30
N ASP A 73 -0.10 2.84 -4.55
CA ASP A 73 1.19 2.54 -5.15
C ASP A 73 1.43 3.33 -6.43
N ARG A 74 2.68 3.68 -6.70
CA ARG A 74 3.04 4.35 -7.94
C ARG A 74 3.01 3.33 -9.06
N ILE A 75 2.48 3.72 -10.21
CA ILE A 75 2.50 2.88 -11.41
C ILE A 75 3.08 3.60 -12.62
N LYS A 76 3.66 2.83 -13.54
CA LYS A 76 4.04 3.30 -14.88
C LYS A 76 3.25 2.53 -15.93
N CYS A 77 2.18 3.15 -16.43
CA CYS A 77 1.39 2.66 -17.55
C CYS A 77 0.58 3.81 -18.19
N LYS A 78 -0.07 3.55 -19.33
CA LYS A 78 -0.95 4.53 -20.00
C LYS A 78 -2.25 4.81 -19.23
N THR A 79 -2.69 3.89 -18.38
CA THR A 79 -3.93 4.06 -17.61
C THR A 79 -3.66 4.91 -16.36
N PRO A 80 -4.34 6.06 -16.18
CA PRO A 80 -3.94 6.99 -15.12
C PRO A 80 -4.16 6.49 -13.69
N ILE A 81 -5.27 5.78 -13.47
CA ILE A 81 -5.64 5.18 -12.19
C ILE A 81 -6.10 3.75 -12.44
N VAL A 82 -5.64 2.81 -11.62
CA VAL A 82 -6.07 1.40 -11.69
C VAL A 82 -6.52 0.89 -10.33
N ASN A 83 -7.62 0.14 -10.29
CA ASN A 83 -7.98 -0.66 -9.12
C ASN A 83 -7.19 -1.98 -9.19
N ILE A 84 -6.38 -2.26 -8.19
CA ILE A 84 -5.50 -3.43 -8.17
C ILE A 84 -6.28 -4.63 -7.60
N CYS A 85 -6.40 -5.70 -8.38
CA CYS A 85 -7.00 -6.97 -7.93
C CYS A 85 -5.98 -8.09 -7.69
N GLY A 86 -4.73 -7.88 -8.08
CA GLY A 86 -3.68 -8.87 -7.99
C GLY A 86 -2.34 -8.25 -8.35
N HIS A 87 -1.27 -8.96 -8.03
CA HIS A 87 0.08 -8.54 -8.40
C HIS A 87 0.97 -9.73 -8.77
N VAL A 88 1.99 -9.46 -9.57
CA VAL A 88 3.14 -10.33 -9.78
C VAL A 88 4.34 -9.66 -9.14
N ASN A 89 4.93 -10.28 -8.13
CA ASN A 89 6.13 -9.75 -7.50
C ASN A 89 7.38 -10.12 -8.33
N ARG A 90 7.98 -9.13 -8.98
CA ARG A 90 9.23 -9.23 -9.75
C ARG A 90 10.40 -8.52 -9.07
N SER A 91 10.21 -8.03 -7.85
CA SER A 91 11.20 -7.23 -7.11
C SER A 91 12.37 -8.05 -6.55
N GLY A 92 12.26 -9.38 -6.52
CA GLY A 92 13.26 -10.24 -5.88
C GLY A 92 13.29 -10.12 -4.35
N GLU A 93 12.37 -9.34 -3.77
CA GLU A 93 12.24 -9.10 -2.34
C GLU A 93 10.90 -9.63 -1.83
N ASN A 94 10.82 -9.96 -0.55
CA ASN A 94 9.58 -10.30 0.13
C ASN A 94 9.69 -9.93 1.62
N TYR A 95 8.81 -9.05 2.11
CA TYR A 95 8.86 -8.52 3.47
C TYR A 95 8.33 -9.50 4.55
N LEU A 96 7.90 -10.70 4.16
CA LEU A 96 7.55 -11.80 5.07
C LEU A 96 8.73 -12.75 5.36
N ILE A 97 9.85 -12.66 4.62
CA ILE A 97 11.03 -13.52 4.83
C ILE A 97 11.58 -13.30 6.24
N GLY A 98 11.74 -14.39 7.00
CA GLY A 98 12.25 -14.37 8.38
C GLY A 98 11.30 -13.73 9.41
N MET A 99 10.09 -13.32 9.00
CA MET A 99 9.11 -12.63 9.85
C MET A 99 7.84 -13.46 10.10
N THR A 100 7.79 -14.68 9.58
CA THR A 100 6.69 -15.63 9.72
C THR A 100 7.22 -16.93 10.36
N PRO A 101 6.44 -17.62 11.22
CA PRO A 101 5.09 -17.27 11.64
C PRO A 101 5.12 -16.14 12.70
N TYR A 102 3.97 -15.49 12.94
CA TYR A 102 3.85 -14.37 13.87
C TYR A 102 2.40 -14.19 14.31
N ASP A 103 2.16 -13.96 15.61
CA ASP A 103 0.84 -13.67 16.20
C ASP A 103 -0.27 -14.64 15.75
N LYS A 104 0.01 -15.95 15.81
CA LYS A 104 -0.87 -17.07 15.41
C LYS A 104 -1.19 -17.16 13.91
N HIS A 105 -0.60 -16.33 13.07
CA HIS A 105 -0.67 -16.46 11.61
C HIS A 105 0.31 -17.54 11.11
N PRO A 106 -0.03 -18.26 10.02
CA PRO A 106 0.76 -19.40 9.55
C PRO A 106 2.09 -18.97 8.92
N GLN A 107 3.06 -19.89 8.86
CA GLN A 107 4.31 -19.67 8.13
C GLN A 107 4.07 -19.31 6.66
N PHE A 108 3.10 -19.98 6.03
CA PHE A 108 2.76 -19.83 4.62
C PHE A 108 1.34 -19.30 4.48
N PRO A 109 1.14 -17.98 4.28
CA PRO A 109 -0.19 -17.41 4.14
C PRO A 109 -0.81 -17.71 2.77
N ASP A 110 -2.13 -17.91 2.75
CA ASP A 110 -2.91 -17.91 1.52
C ASP A 110 -3.05 -16.46 0.99
N MET A 111 -2.67 -16.26 -0.27
CA MET A 111 -2.63 -14.95 -0.94
C MET A 111 -3.78 -14.74 -1.92
N THR A 112 -4.67 -15.73 -2.09
CA THR A 112 -5.67 -15.78 -3.17
C THR A 112 -6.65 -14.60 -3.17
N TYR A 113 -7.16 -14.22 -1.99
CA TYR A 113 -8.21 -13.20 -1.85
C TYR A 113 -7.77 -11.95 -1.09
N MET A 114 -6.53 -11.51 -1.34
CA MET A 114 -5.94 -10.39 -0.63
C MET A 114 -6.60 -9.04 -0.96
N TYR A 115 -6.92 -8.77 -2.23
CA TYR A 115 -7.51 -7.50 -2.64
C TYR A 115 -9.03 -7.59 -2.68
N LYS A 116 -9.71 -6.66 -2.01
CA LYS A 116 -11.16 -6.45 -2.17
C LYS A 116 -11.42 -5.74 -3.49
N THR A 117 -12.20 -6.40 -4.34
CA THR A 117 -12.63 -5.88 -5.64
C THR A 117 -14.13 -5.57 -5.61
N HIS A 118 -14.55 -4.64 -6.47
CA HIS A 118 -15.96 -4.36 -6.71
C HIS A 118 -16.32 -4.83 -8.12
N PRO A 119 -17.35 -5.67 -8.31
CA PRO A 119 -17.69 -6.24 -9.62
C PRO A 119 -17.91 -5.19 -10.72
N GLN A 120 -18.35 -4.00 -10.35
CA GLN A 120 -18.69 -2.91 -11.27
C GLN A 120 -17.50 -2.01 -11.64
N LYS A 121 -16.31 -2.21 -11.04
CA LYS A 121 -15.13 -1.39 -11.34
C LYS A 121 -14.09 -2.21 -12.10
N PRO A 122 -13.53 -1.70 -13.21
CA PRO A 122 -12.46 -2.39 -13.89
C PRO A 122 -11.25 -2.52 -12.96
N THR A 123 -10.71 -3.73 -12.89
CA THR A 123 -9.53 -4.06 -12.09
C THR A 123 -8.38 -4.50 -12.98
N LYS A 124 -7.15 -4.40 -12.45
CA LYS A 124 -5.92 -4.77 -13.16
C LYS A 124 -4.96 -5.52 -12.25
N ILE A 125 -4.17 -6.39 -12.86
CA ILE A 125 -3.00 -7.03 -12.25
C ILE A 125 -1.79 -6.13 -12.53
N VAL A 126 -0.98 -5.88 -11.51
CA VAL A 126 0.25 -5.08 -11.62
C VAL A 126 1.50 -5.92 -11.42
N HIS A 127 2.64 -5.44 -11.90
CA HIS A 127 3.93 -6.11 -11.76
C HIS A 127 4.85 -5.26 -10.89
N THR A 128 5.05 -5.68 -9.64
CA THR A 128 5.86 -4.95 -8.67
C THR A 128 7.34 -5.21 -8.89
N VAL A 129 8.12 -4.16 -9.09
CA VAL A 129 9.55 -4.28 -9.46
C VAL A 129 10.53 -3.79 -8.37
N GLY A 130 10.05 -3.13 -7.32
CA GLY A 130 10.87 -2.52 -6.28
C GLY A 130 11.39 -1.14 -6.69
N GLN A 131 11.81 -0.33 -5.71
CA GLN A 131 12.08 1.11 -5.89
C GLN A 131 13.12 1.39 -6.98
N LYS A 132 14.28 0.74 -6.91
CA LYS A 132 15.39 0.95 -7.87
C LYS A 132 14.97 0.67 -9.31
N ARG A 133 14.38 -0.51 -9.56
CA ARG A 133 13.94 -0.89 -10.91
C ARG A 133 12.71 -0.12 -11.37
N PHE A 134 11.89 0.38 -10.44
CA PHE A 134 10.76 1.22 -10.78
C PHE A 134 11.20 2.55 -11.37
N GLU A 135 12.26 3.17 -10.83
CA GLU A 135 12.83 4.42 -11.35
C GLU A 135 13.30 4.25 -12.81
N GLU A 136 13.99 3.15 -13.10
CA GLU A 136 14.51 2.81 -14.43
C GLU A 136 13.44 2.27 -15.40
N ALA A 137 12.29 1.83 -14.90
CA ALA A 137 11.26 1.20 -15.73
C ALA A 137 10.70 2.16 -16.79
N ILE A 138 10.63 1.70 -18.04
CA ILE A 138 10.02 2.43 -19.15
C ILE A 138 8.52 2.10 -19.20
N LEU A 139 7.71 3.10 -19.56
CA LEU A 139 6.27 2.95 -19.72
C LEU A 139 5.96 1.84 -20.74
N ASN A 140 5.13 0.89 -20.33
CA ASN A 140 4.77 -0.27 -21.13
C ASN A 140 3.27 -0.27 -21.44
N SER A 141 2.88 -0.67 -22.65
CA SER A 141 1.47 -0.72 -23.07
C SER A 141 0.72 -1.95 -22.57
N LYS A 142 1.44 -3.04 -22.27
CA LYS A 142 0.88 -4.34 -21.87
C LYS A 142 1.04 -4.60 -20.38
N ILE A 143 2.11 -4.10 -19.78
CA ILE A 143 2.46 -4.33 -18.37
C ILE A 143 2.26 -3.05 -17.58
N ILE A 144 1.57 -3.17 -16.44
CA ILE A 144 1.48 -2.09 -15.46
C ILE A 144 2.58 -2.32 -14.43
N TRP A 145 3.68 -1.57 -14.55
CA TRP A 145 4.72 -1.60 -13.52
C TRP A 145 4.22 -0.91 -12.27
N SER A 146 4.46 -1.53 -11.12
CA SER A 146 4.19 -0.93 -9.81
C SER A 146 5.48 -0.88 -9.00
N GLU A 147 5.58 0.07 -8.09
CA GLU A 147 6.78 0.21 -7.27
C GLU A 147 6.84 -0.84 -6.17
N ALA A 148 5.80 -0.97 -5.34
CA ALA A 148 5.93 -1.71 -4.08
C ALA A 148 4.67 -2.42 -3.55
N VAL A 149 3.51 -2.33 -4.18
CA VAL A 149 2.29 -2.94 -3.64
C VAL A 149 2.44 -4.45 -3.41
N GLY A 150 3.18 -5.16 -4.26
CA GLY A 150 3.47 -6.59 -4.11
C GLY A 150 4.44 -6.93 -2.99
N LEU A 151 5.07 -5.93 -2.36
CA LEU A 151 5.89 -6.09 -1.16
C LEU A 151 5.10 -5.77 0.10
N VAL A 152 4.28 -4.72 0.05
CA VAL A 152 3.54 -4.19 1.20
C VAL A 152 2.23 -4.91 1.44
N ALA A 153 1.42 -5.12 0.40
CA ALA A 153 0.08 -5.71 0.55
C ALA A 153 0.11 -7.10 1.21
N PRO A 154 1.07 -8.01 0.91
CA PRO A 154 1.16 -9.28 1.61
C PRO A 154 1.29 -9.15 3.12
N VAL A 155 1.99 -8.13 3.61
CA VAL A 155 2.20 -7.92 5.05
C VAL A 155 0.92 -7.44 5.73
N PHE A 156 0.19 -6.52 5.09
CA PHE A 156 -1.12 -6.08 5.58
C PHE A 156 -2.15 -7.23 5.60
N HIS A 157 -2.16 -8.05 4.55
CA HIS A 157 -3.02 -9.21 4.44
C HIS A 157 -2.70 -10.24 5.51
N TYR A 158 -1.40 -10.50 5.68
CA TYR A 158 -0.88 -11.43 6.66
C TYR A 158 -1.38 -11.10 8.07
N VAL A 159 -1.39 -9.82 8.47
CA VAL A 159 -1.92 -9.40 9.78
C VAL A 159 -3.43 -9.12 9.78
N GLY A 160 -4.17 -9.49 8.72
CA GLY A 160 -5.62 -9.50 8.69
C GLY A 160 -6.31 -8.15 8.39
N TYR A 161 -5.70 -7.29 7.56
CA TYR A 161 -6.39 -6.14 6.97
C TYR A 161 -7.25 -6.54 5.76
N ASN A 162 -8.34 -5.81 5.56
CA ASN A 162 -9.08 -5.77 4.30
C ASN A 162 -8.43 -4.71 3.39
N ILE A 163 -7.83 -5.14 2.28
CA ILE A 163 -7.05 -4.27 1.42
C ILE A 163 -7.86 -3.87 0.19
N LYS A 164 -7.87 -2.57 -0.12
CA LYS A 164 -8.17 -2.06 -1.46
C LYS A 164 -6.87 -1.54 -2.06
N GLY A 165 -6.49 -2.01 -3.24
CA GLY A 165 -5.28 -1.54 -3.92
C GLY A 165 -5.61 -0.51 -4.99
N ILE A 166 -4.84 0.59 -5.03
CA ILE A 166 -4.95 1.62 -6.06
C ILE A 166 -3.56 1.94 -6.59
N GLY A 167 -3.44 1.95 -7.92
CA GLY A 167 -2.24 2.43 -8.60
C GLY A 167 -2.50 3.77 -9.28
N VAL A 168 -1.58 4.73 -9.14
CA VAL A 168 -1.69 6.06 -9.78
C VAL A 168 -0.38 6.42 -10.49
N ASN A 169 -0.50 6.94 -11.72
CA ASN A 169 0.66 7.23 -12.57
C ASN A 169 1.08 8.71 -12.60
N SER A 170 0.35 9.61 -11.93
CA SER A 170 0.67 11.03 -11.86
C SER A 170 0.37 11.63 -10.48
N VAL A 171 1.14 12.67 -10.14
CA VAL A 171 1.03 13.40 -8.87
C VAL A 171 -0.30 14.16 -8.76
N ASP A 172 -0.78 14.76 -9.84
CA ASP A 172 -2.01 15.55 -9.82
C ASP A 172 -3.24 14.68 -9.52
N LEU A 173 -3.28 13.46 -10.08
CA LEU A 173 -4.34 12.50 -9.77
C LEU A 173 -4.26 11.99 -8.34
N ALA A 174 -3.05 11.81 -7.80
CA ALA A 174 -2.87 11.42 -6.42
C ALA A 174 -3.41 12.49 -5.45
N LYS A 175 -3.15 13.77 -5.75
CA LYS A 175 -3.73 14.91 -5.03
C LYS A 175 -5.25 14.91 -5.12
N GLN A 176 -5.83 14.78 -6.32
CA GLN A 176 -7.29 14.74 -6.49
C GLN A 176 -7.95 13.58 -5.73
N PHE A 177 -7.26 12.45 -5.57
CA PHE A 177 -7.78 11.30 -4.85
C PHE A 177 -7.79 11.49 -3.33
N LEU A 178 -6.78 12.19 -2.80
CA LEU A 178 -6.53 12.33 -1.38
C LEU A 178 -7.05 13.66 -0.80
N LEU A 179 -7.10 14.72 -1.60
CA LEU A 179 -7.84 15.95 -1.29
C LEU A 179 -9.36 15.71 -1.33
#